data_AF-A0A851CJN2-F1
#
_entry.id   AF-A0A851CJN2-F1
#
_cell.length_a   1.000
_cell.length_b   1.000
_cell.length_c   1.000
_cell.angle_alpha   90.00
_cell.angle_beta   90.00
_cell.angle_gamma   90.00
#
_symmetry.space_group_name_H-M   'P 1'
#
loop_
_entity.id
_entity.type
_entity.pdbx_description
1 polymer ?
#
loop_
_entity_poly.entity_id
_entity_poly.type
_entity_poly.pdbx_seq_one_letter_code
_entity_poly.pdbx_strand_id
1 'polypeptide(L)'
;GGHAIIYHYTDDILICAPKQEQVQRLQDRVIQTLQAKGFEFRPEKIQRMPPWRYLGLEITKRTIQPQRLKIKDNPETLADLQQ
;
A
#
# COMPACT_ATOMS: atom_id res chain seq x y z
N GLY A 1 -10.87 -17.02 15.88
CA GLY A 1 -10.56 -16.47 14.54
C GLY A 1 -9.73 -15.22 14.74
N GLY A 2 -8.60 -15.07 14.06
CA GLY A 2 -7.75 -13.90 14.31
C GLY A 2 -8.36 -12.61 13.75
N HIS A 3 -7.92 -11.48 14.32
CA HIS A 3 -8.40 -10.14 13.98
C HIS A 3 -7.82 -9.68 12.64
N ALA A 4 -8.61 -8.92 11.89
CA ALA A 4 -8.14 -8.20 10.71
C ALA A 4 -7.78 -6.75 11.09
N ILE A 5 -6.87 -6.15 10.32
CA ILE A 5 -6.36 -4.81 10.52
C ILE A 5 -6.56 -4.03 9.23
N ILE A 6 -7.06 -2.81 9.34
CA ILE A 6 -7.13 -1.83 8.24
C ILE A 6 -6.34 -0.60 8.71
N TYR A 7 -5.22 -0.33 8.07
CA TYR A 7 -4.46 0.90 8.25
C TYR A 7 -4.72 1.84 7.09
N HIS A 8 -4.98 3.11 7.40
CA HIS A 8 -5.28 4.16 6.44
C HIS A 8 -4.37 5.35 6.68
N TYR A 9 -3.74 5.83 5.61
CA TYR A 9 -2.97 7.06 5.61
C TYR A 9 -3.23 7.79 4.30
N THR A 10 -3.74 9.02 4.38
CA THR A 10 -4.17 9.86 3.25
C THR A 10 -5.06 9.15 2.22
N ASP A 11 -4.46 8.56 1.19
CA ASP A 11 -5.09 7.85 0.07
C ASP A 11 -4.65 6.38 -0.02
N ASP A 12 -3.73 5.94 0.85
CA ASP A 12 -3.23 4.58 0.93
C ASP A 12 -3.94 3.78 2.04
N ILE A 13 -4.45 2.60 1.67
CA ILE A 13 -5.09 1.65 2.59
C ILE A 13 -4.33 0.32 2.56
N LEU A 14 -3.92 -0.15 3.74
CA LEU A 14 -3.34 -1.47 3.95
C LEU A 14 -4.33 -2.36 4.71
N ILE A 15 -4.66 -3.52 4.13
CA ILE A 15 -5.57 -4.51 4.71
C ILE A 15 -4.77 -5.77 5.06
N CYS A 16 -4.84 -6.20 6.32
CA CYS A 16 -4.17 -7.41 6.80
C CYS A 16 -5.16 -8.32 7.52
N ALA A 17 -5.07 -9.63 7.29
CA ALA A 17 -5.83 -10.61 8.05
C ALA A 17 -5.07 -11.95 8.10
N PRO A 18 -5.36 -12.84 9.06
CA PRO A 18 -4.70 -14.13 9.20
C PRO A 18 -4.94 -15.10 8.03
N LYS A 19 -6.05 -14.93 7.30
CA LYS A 19 -6.41 -15.76 6.14
C LYS A 19 -6.64 -14.91 4.90
N GLN A 20 -6.21 -15.41 3.74
CA GLN A 20 -6.38 -14.73 2.45
C GLN A 20 -7.85 -14.43 2.13
N GLU A 21 -8.75 -15.36 2.45
CA GLU A 21 -10.19 -15.17 2.25
C GLU A 21 -10.75 -13.98 3.04
N GLN A 22 -10.23 -13.74 4.25
CA GLN A 22 -10.64 -12.58 5.05
C GLN A 22 -10.13 -11.28 4.42
N VAL A 23 -8.89 -11.28 3.89
CA VAL A 23 -8.34 -10.12 3.17
C VAL A 23 -9.19 -9.81 1.93
N GLN A 24 -9.55 -10.82 1.13
CA GLN A 24 -10.37 -10.64 -0.07
C GLN A 24 -11.75 -10.06 0.27
N ARG A 25 -12.45 -10.66 1.24
CA ARG A 25 -13.77 -10.17 1.69
C ARG A 25 -13.72 -8.73 2.19
N LEU A 26 -12.67 -8.37 2.93
CA LEU A 26 -12.50 -6.99 3.43
C LEU A 26 -12.13 -6.03 2.31
N GLN A 27 -11.26 -6.43 1.39
CA GLN A 27 -10.91 -5.64 0.22
C GLN A 27 -12.14 -5.29 -0.61
N ASP A 28 -12.97 -6.28 -0.94
CA ASP A 28 -14.19 -6.06 -1.73
C ASP A 28 -15.15 -5.11 -1.01
N ARG A 29 -15.30 -5.27 0.31
CA ARG A 29 -16.16 -4.40 1.12
C ARG A 29 -15.63 -2.96 1.20
N VAL A 30 -14.31 -2.78 1.34
CA VAL A 30 -13.66 -1.45 1.33
C VAL A 30 -13.87 -0.78 -0.02
N ILE A 31 -13.62 -1.50 -1.13
CA ILE A 31 -13.81 -0.98 -2.49
C ILE A 31 -15.26 -0.57 -2.71
N GLN A 32 -16.22 -1.45 -2.42
CA GLN A 32 -17.65 -1.14 -2.57
C GLN A 32 -18.08 0.06 -1.74
N THR A 33 -17.65 0.14 -0.48
CA THR A 33 -18.00 1.24 0.43
C THR A 33 -17.46 2.57 -0.09
N LEU A 34 -16.21 2.59 -0.55
CA LEU A 34 -15.56 3.81 -1.04
C LEU A 34 -16.11 4.23 -2.41
N GLN A 35 -16.37 3.29 -3.31
CA GLN A 35 -17.06 3.57 -4.59
C GLN A 35 -18.46 4.16 -4.37
N ALA A 36 -19.22 3.63 -3.42
CA ALA A 36 -20.53 4.19 -3.06
C ALA A 36 -20.46 5.62 -2.47
N LYS A 37 -19.27 6.04 -2.03
CA LYS A 37 -18.98 7.41 -1.56
C LYS A 37 -18.33 8.29 -2.63
N GLY A 38 -18.23 7.80 -3.88
CA GLY A 38 -17.70 8.56 -5.01
C GLY A 38 -16.18 8.47 -5.19
N PHE A 39 -15.49 7.57 -4.47
CA PHE A 39 -14.07 7.35 -4.68
C PHE A 39 -13.82 6.46 -5.90
N GLU A 40 -12.80 6.81 -6.68
CA GLU A 40 -12.35 6.04 -7.83
C GLU A 40 -11.08 5.26 -7.50
N PHE A 41 -11.04 4.00 -7.94
CA PHE A 41 -9.87 3.14 -7.79
C PHE A 41 -9.22 2.91 -9.15
N ARG A 42 -7.92 3.18 -9.22
CA ARG A 42 -7.08 2.77 -10.35
C ARG A 42 -6.66 1.31 -10.15
N PRO A 43 -6.99 0.37 -11.05
CA PRO A 43 -6.62 -1.04 -10.92
C PRO A 43 -5.13 -1.25 -10.67
N GLU A 44 -4.28 -0.38 -11.22
CA GLU A 44 -2.82 -0.40 -11.11
C GLU A 44 -2.33 -0.07 -9.70
N LYS A 45 -3.14 0.65 -8.90
CA LYS A 45 -2.84 0.95 -7.50
C LYS A 45 -3.25 -0.18 -6.54
N ILE A 46 -4.00 -1.19 -6.99
CA ILE A 46 -4.46 -2.30 -6.14
C ILE A 46 -3.41 -3.42 -6.10
N GLN A 47 -2.68 -3.53 -4.99
CA GLN A 47 -1.61 -4.51 -4.81
C GLN A 47 -2.14 -5.78 -4.11
N ARG A 48 -2.34 -6.88 -4.85
CA ARG A 48 -2.85 -8.16 -4.31
C ARG A 48 -1.78 -9.19 -3.96
N MET A 49 -0.56 -9.02 -4.46
CA MET A 49 0.56 -9.94 -4.27
C MET A 49 1.80 -9.20 -3.75
N PRO A 50 2.67 -9.87 -2.96
CA PRO A 50 3.94 -9.29 -2.55
C PRO A 50 4.89 -9.12 -3.75
N PRO A 51 5.85 -8.17 -3.67
CA PRO A 51 6.02 -7.21 -2.59
C PRO A 51 4.96 -6.10 -2.60
N TRP A 52 4.38 -5.78 -1.44
CA TRP A 52 3.43 -4.68 -1.28
C TRP A 52 4.16 -3.42 -0.88
N ARG A 53 3.86 -2.30 -1.56
CA ARG A 53 4.38 -0.97 -1.20
C ARG A 53 3.37 -0.21 -0.37
N TYR A 54 3.81 0.34 0.76
CA TYR A 54 2.99 1.17 1.64
C TYR A 54 3.87 2.17 2.38
N LEU A 55 3.64 3.48 2.22
CA LEU A 55 4.36 4.55 2.93
C LEU A 55 5.90 4.44 2.87
N GLY A 56 6.44 4.19 1.67
CA GLY A 56 7.89 4.01 1.51
C GLY A 56 8.43 2.69 2.06
N LEU A 57 7.58 1.77 2.49
CA LEU A 57 7.94 0.40 2.88
C LEU A 57 7.73 -0.57 1.72
N GLU A 58 8.51 -1.63 1.71
CA GLU A 58 8.31 -2.83 0.91
C GLU A 58 8.02 -4.01 1.86
N ILE A 59 6.83 -4.58 1.74
CA ILE A 59 6.31 -5.62 2.63
C ILE A 59 6.25 -6.93 1.84
N THR A 60 6.80 -7.98 2.42
CA THR A 60 6.66 -9.36 1.93
C THR A 60 5.88 -10.21 2.93
N LYS A 61 5.68 -11.50 2.64
CA LYS A 61 5.05 -12.42 3.59
C LYS A 61 5.84 -12.58 4.90
N ARG A 62 7.14 -12.25 4.91
CA ARG A 62 8.04 -12.54 6.04
C ARG A 62 8.78 -11.32 6.57
N THR A 63 8.91 -10.27 5.77
CA THR A 63 9.76 -9.12 6.08
C THR A 63 9.07 -7.81 5.74
N ILE A 64 9.46 -6.76 6.46
CA ILE A 64 9.15 -5.37 6.14
C ILE A 64 10.51 -4.67 6.05
N GLN A 65 10.75 -3.99 4.93
CA GLN A 65 11.99 -3.24 4.71
C GLN A 65 11.66 -1.85 4.17
N PRO A 66 12.46 -0.82 4.49
CA PRO A 66 12.38 0.45 3.78
C PRO A 66 12.59 0.24 2.28
N GLN A 67 11.88 0.99 1.45
CA GLN A 67 12.19 1.07 0.03
C GLN A 67 13.60 1.63 -0.12
N ARG A 68 14.34 1.09 -1.08
CA ARG A 68 15.69 1.58 -1.38
C ARG A 68 15.59 3.02 -1.86
N LEU A 69 15.91 3.95 -0.96
CA LEU A 69 16.12 5.34 -1.32
C LEU A 69 17.36 5.41 -2.22
N LYS A 70 17.16 5.82 -3.46
CA LYS A 70 18.28 6.22 -4.32
C LYS A 70 18.62 7.65 -3.96
N ILE A 71 19.50 7.83 -2.97
CA ILE A 71 20.05 9.14 -2.66
C ILE A 71 21.01 9.48 -3.81
N LYS A 72 20.84 10.66 -4.41
CA LYS A 72 21.80 11.17 -5.38
C LYS A 72 22.93 11.83 -4.59
N ASP A 73 24.08 11.16 -4.49
CA ASP A 73 25.19 11.56 -3.62
C ASP A 73 25.91 12.85 -4.10
N ASN A 74 25.69 13.27 -5.34
CA ASN A 74 26.20 14.53 -5.89
C ASN A 74 25.15 15.20 -6.81
N PRO A 75 24.16 15.90 -6.24
CA PRO A 75 23.17 16.62 -7.02
C PRO A 75 23.81 17.87 -7.62
N GLU A 76 23.76 18.02 -8.95
CA GLU A 76 24.34 19.17 -9.66
C GLU A 76 23.31 20.27 -9.88
N THR A 77 22.03 19.94 -9.76
CA THR A 77 20.92 20.86 -9.99
C THR A 77 19.89 20.80 -8.87
N LEU A 78 19.10 21.86 -8.70
CA LEU A 78 17.98 21.86 -7.76
C LEU A 78 16.96 20.74 -8.07
N ALA A 79 16.80 20.41 -9.36
CA ALA A 79 15.92 19.32 -9.80
C ALA A 79 16.41 17.94 -9.32
N ASP A 80 17.72 17.78 -9.12
CA ASP A 80 18.31 16.54 -8.62
C ASP A 80 18.02 16.26 -7.14
N LEU A 81 17.72 17.31 -6.36
CA LEU A 81 17.37 17.21 -4.95
C LEU A 81 15.87 16.95 -4.71
N GLN A 82 15.03 17.15 -5.72
CA GLN A 82 13.56 17.09 -5.60
C GLN A 82 12.97 15.75 -6.11
N GLN A 83 13.80 14.74 -6.33
CA GLN A 83 13.38 13.40 -6.79
C GLN A 83 12.68 12.58 -5.71
#